data_AF-A0A7V0WDY6-F1
#
_entry.id   AF-A0A7V0WDY6-F1
#
_cell.length_a   1.000
_cell.length_b   1.000
_cell.length_c   1.000
_cell.angle_alpha   90.00
_cell.angle_beta   90.00
_cell.angle_gamma   90.00
#
_symmetry.space_group_name_H-M   'P 1'
#
loop_
_entity.id
_entity.type
_entity.pdbx_description
1 polymer ?
#
loop_
_entity_poly.entity_id
_entity_poly.type
_entity_poly.pdbx_seq_one_letter_code
_entity_poly.pdbx_strand_id
1 'polypeptide(L)'
;MENFFVKSEEKGTMPRVFEKKEEILNLISNNGAVAEKEEIEDVRRLSEMERAWWRGYPSYKTNEQILEDFKKGALAKIESNKNLNLIMRFLNPNLEKWRPYLNKDTAKLLYEIGARWREKMRAGNLPDDIRLAITSLIRTVDYQKEIIRAGKLAMPDSPHTKGQSFDIDGCGYYIENSIVNPRQCENYQEIYKPLVHKILKEVLEEMKNDEYLSYIQEYKNTDSQCFHITRNPACSFL
;
A
#
# COMPACT_ATOMS: atom_id res chain seq x y z
N MET A 1 2.76 -28.40 51.86
CA MET A 1 3.61 -29.20 50.97
C MET A 1 2.87 -29.32 49.66
N GLU A 2 3.29 -28.78 48.52
CA GLU A 2 4.42 -27.94 48.15
C GLU A 2 3.90 -26.99 47.05
N ASN A 3 4.37 -25.75 47.11
CA ASN A 3 4.09 -24.69 46.15
C ASN A 3 4.81 -24.96 44.82
N PHE A 4 4.18 -24.62 43.70
CA PHE A 4 4.91 -24.07 42.56
C PHE A 4 4.20 -22.81 42.04
N PHE A 5 4.51 -21.70 42.70
CA PHE A 5 4.57 -20.40 42.06
C PHE A 5 5.83 -20.39 41.18
N VAL A 6 5.67 -20.13 39.88
CA VAL A 6 6.77 -19.61 39.07
C VAL A 6 6.35 -18.25 38.54
N LYS A 7 7.20 -17.28 38.87
CA LYS A 7 7.05 -15.85 38.67
C LYS A 7 6.91 -15.49 37.20
N SER A 8 6.06 -14.50 36.97
CA SER A 8 6.18 -13.53 35.88
C SER A 8 7.56 -12.86 35.92
N GLU A 9 8.33 -12.98 34.84
CA GLU A 9 9.37 -12.02 34.51
C GLU A 9 9.26 -11.63 33.03
N GLU A 10 9.35 -10.32 32.84
CA GLU A 10 9.14 -9.56 31.63
C GLU A 10 10.16 -9.89 30.54
N LYS A 11 9.70 -10.05 29.29
CA LYS A 11 10.40 -9.48 28.13
C LYS A 11 9.37 -8.93 27.15
N GLY A 12 8.79 -7.80 27.54
CA GLY A 12 8.22 -6.88 26.57
C GLY A 12 9.37 -6.31 25.74
N THR A 13 9.60 -6.85 24.55
CA THR A 13 10.30 -6.11 23.52
C THR A 13 9.38 -4.99 23.07
N MET A 14 9.55 -3.81 23.69
CA MET A 14 8.96 -2.58 23.18
C MET A 14 9.30 -2.44 21.69
N PRO A 15 8.38 -1.91 20.85
CA PRO A 15 8.75 -1.52 19.50
C PRO A 15 9.91 -0.54 19.59
N ARG A 16 11.01 -0.82 18.87
CA ARG A 16 12.16 0.10 18.78
C ARG A 16 11.63 1.48 18.39
N VAL A 17 11.70 2.43 19.32
CA VAL A 17 11.52 3.83 19.03
C VAL A 17 12.78 4.24 18.27
N PHE A 18 12.67 4.38 16.95
CA PHE A 18 13.78 4.83 16.12
C PHE A 18 13.97 6.34 16.36
N GLU A 19 15.02 6.71 17.09
CA GLU A 19 15.26 8.10 17.53
C GLU A 19 15.86 8.99 16.43
N LYS A 20 16.37 8.41 15.33
CA LYS A 20 17.03 9.16 14.26
C LYS A 20 16.27 9.08 12.95
N LYS A 21 15.85 10.25 12.44
CA LYS A 21 15.16 10.44 11.15
C LYS A 21 15.92 9.76 9.99
N GLU A 22 17.25 9.79 10.00
CA GLU A 22 18.10 9.16 8.98
C GLU A 22 18.12 7.63 9.04
N GLU A 23 18.07 7.02 10.23
CA GLU A 23 18.02 5.56 10.37
C GLU A 23 16.67 5.01 9.88
N ILE A 24 15.57 5.71 10.19
CA ILE A 24 14.24 5.39 9.65
C ILE A 24 14.23 5.52 8.12
N LEU A 25 14.78 6.62 7.59
CA LEU A 25 14.83 6.86 6.15
C LEU A 25 15.67 5.80 5.43
N ASN A 26 16.82 5.41 5.97
CA ASN A 26 17.69 4.39 5.38
C ASN A 26 17.06 2.99 5.43
N LEU A 27 16.40 2.62 6.54
CA LEU A 27 15.69 1.34 6.64
C LEU A 27 14.48 1.27 5.68
N ILE A 28 13.75 2.38 5.50
CA ILE A 28 12.61 2.45 4.57
C ILE A 28 13.07 2.47 3.10
N SER A 29 14.24 3.05 2.81
CA SER A 29 14.73 3.22 1.43
C SER A 29 15.52 2.00 0.92
N ASN A 30 16.22 1.27 1.80
CA ASN A 30 17.14 0.21 1.40
C ASN A 30 16.61 -1.23 1.60
N ASN A 31 15.55 -1.45 2.39
CA ASN A 31 15.01 -2.80 2.62
C ASN A 31 13.93 -3.19 1.60
N GLY A 32 14.33 -3.51 0.39
CA GLY A 32 13.45 -4.23 -0.53
C GLY A 32 14.20 -4.81 -1.72
N ALA A 33 13.54 -5.70 -2.47
CA ALA A 33 14.09 -6.27 -3.68
C ALA A 33 14.57 -5.19 -4.66
N VAL A 34 15.75 -5.39 -5.25
CA VAL A 34 16.19 -4.69 -6.46
C VAL A 34 15.59 -5.48 -7.63
N ALA A 35 14.91 -4.79 -8.53
CA ALA A 35 14.25 -5.42 -9.65
C ALA A 35 15.26 -5.89 -10.70
N GLU A 36 15.08 -7.11 -11.18
CA GLU A 36 15.81 -7.62 -12.33
C GLU A 36 15.38 -6.89 -13.61
N LYS A 37 16.26 -6.85 -14.61
CA LYS A 37 15.99 -6.14 -15.87
C LYS A 37 14.72 -6.65 -16.57
N GLU A 38 14.47 -7.95 -16.49
CA GLU A 38 13.29 -8.60 -17.05
C GLU A 38 12.00 -8.16 -16.31
N GLU A 39 12.03 -8.09 -14.98
CA GLU A 39 10.89 -7.62 -14.19
C GLU A 39 10.54 -6.16 -14.51
N ILE A 40 11.55 -5.32 -14.75
CA ILE A 40 11.34 -3.92 -15.17
C ILE A 40 10.63 -3.85 -16.53
N GLU A 41 11.03 -4.69 -17.49
CA GLU A 41 10.40 -4.75 -18.81
C GLU A 41 8.96 -5.26 -18.73
N ASP A 42 8.73 -6.28 -17.91
CA ASP A 42 7.38 -6.81 -17.69
C ASP A 42 6.47 -5.76 -17.06
N VAL A 43 6.91 -5.07 -16.01
CA VAL A 43 6.13 -3.97 -15.42
C VAL A 43 5.93 -2.83 -16.42
N ARG A 44 6.92 -2.50 -17.25
CA ARG A 44 6.78 -1.48 -18.30
C ARG A 44 5.66 -1.81 -19.28
N ARG A 45 5.58 -3.07 -19.70
CA ARG A 45 4.53 -3.59 -20.60
C ARG A 45 3.18 -3.64 -19.91
N LEU A 46 3.11 -4.20 -18.70
CA LEU A 46 1.86 -4.31 -17.94
C LEU A 46 1.28 -2.94 -17.56
N SER A 47 2.14 -1.95 -17.31
CA SER A 47 1.75 -0.56 -16.99
C SER A 47 1.45 0.31 -18.19
N GLU A 48 1.57 -0.18 -19.43
CA GLU A 48 1.38 0.66 -20.61
C GLU A 48 -0.02 1.29 -20.67
N MET A 49 -1.06 0.49 -20.40
CA MET A 49 -2.45 0.94 -20.42
C MET A 49 -2.72 2.02 -19.37
N GLU A 50 -2.32 1.81 -18.12
CA GLU A 50 -2.53 2.79 -17.04
C GLU A 50 -1.74 4.08 -17.26
N ARG A 51 -0.54 3.99 -17.85
CA ARG A 51 0.26 5.17 -18.21
C ARG A 51 -0.37 5.93 -19.37
N ALA A 52 -0.96 5.22 -20.34
CA ALA A 52 -1.70 5.81 -21.45
C ALA A 52 -2.94 6.58 -20.97
N TRP A 53 -3.75 5.98 -20.09
CA TRP A 53 -4.92 6.64 -19.48
C TRP A 53 -4.60 8.01 -18.89
N TRP A 54 -3.45 8.11 -18.22
CA TRP A 54 -3.08 9.27 -17.44
C TRP A 54 -1.96 10.12 -18.08
N ARG A 55 -1.63 9.91 -19.35
CA ARG A 55 -0.48 10.57 -20.02
C ARG A 55 -0.63 12.09 -20.07
N GLY A 56 -1.83 12.60 -20.32
CA GLY A 56 -2.11 14.04 -20.47
C GLY A 56 -2.31 14.81 -19.17
N TYR A 57 -2.28 14.13 -18.01
CA TYR A 57 -2.55 14.76 -16.72
C TYR A 57 -1.26 15.25 -16.05
N PRO A 58 -1.29 16.43 -15.41
CA PRO A 58 -0.10 16.99 -14.77
C PRO A 58 0.34 16.14 -13.58
N SER A 59 1.64 15.92 -13.49
CA SER A 59 2.24 15.24 -12.33
C SER A 59 2.64 16.23 -11.26
N TYR A 60 2.42 15.86 -10.00
CA TYR A 60 2.89 16.59 -8.83
C TYR A 60 4.41 16.55 -8.75
N LYS A 61 5.04 17.73 -8.84
CA LYS A 61 6.50 17.89 -8.72
C LYS A 61 6.92 18.05 -7.27
N THR A 62 6.10 18.73 -6.47
CA THR A 62 6.42 19.02 -5.06
C THR A 62 5.26 18.67 -4.13
N ASN A 63 5.55 18.57 -2.83
CA ASN A 63 4.53 18.31 -1.82
C ASN A 63 3.62 19.53 -1.59
N GLU A 64 4.11 20.74 -1.85
CA GLU A 64 3.34 21.98 -1.75
C GLU A 64 2.18 21.97 -2.74
N GLN A 65 2.42 21.51 -3.99
CA GLN A 65 1.37 21.35 -4.99
C GLN A 65 0.28 20.37 -4.52
N ILE A 66 0.68 19.24 -3.92
CA ILE A 66 -0.25 18.26 -3.36
C ILE A 66 -1.09 18.90 -2.24
N LEU A 67 -0.46 19.65 -1.35
CA LEU A 67 -1.15 20.31 -0.23
C LEU A 67 -2.10 21.42 -0.70
N GLU A 68 -1.71 22.19 -1.72
CA GLU A 68 -2.57 23.20 -2.33
C GLU A 68 -3.80 22.57 -2.98
N ASP A 69 -3.62 21.50 -3.75
CA ASP A 69 -4.73 20.81 -4.41
C ASP A 69 -5.65 20.11 -3.41
N PHE A 70 -5.10 19.60 -2.30
CA PHE A 70 -5.91 19.14 -1.17
C PHE A 70 -6.75 20.29 -0.57
N LYS A 71 -6.15 21.46 -0.31
CA LYS A 71 -6.87 22.65 0.22
C LYS A 71 -7.95 23.14 -0.74
N LYS A 72 -7.73 23.06 -2.05
CA LYS A 72 -8.71 23.38 -3.10
C LYS A 72 -9.80 22.30 -3.25
N GLY A 73 -9.67 21.18 -2.56
CA GLY A 73 -10.60 20.06 -2.65
C GLY A 73 -10.47 19.23 -3.93
N ALA A 74 -9.34 19.26 -4.63
CA ALA A 74 -9.09 18.35 -5.75
C ALA A 74 -8.65 16.95 -5.29
N LEU A 75 -8.04 16.86 -4.10
CA LEU A 75 -7.60 15.62 -3.48
C LEU A 75 -8.42 15.28 -2.24
N ALA A 76 -8.45 14.00 -1.89
CA ALA A 76 -8.98 13.49 -0.63
C ALA A 76 -7.84 12.97 0.24
N LYS A 77 -7.92 13.24 1.55
CA LYS A 77 -7.05 12.61 2.55
C LYS A 77 -7.54 11.19 2.81
N ILE A 78 -6.63 10.24 2.77
CA ILE A 78 -6.88 8.85 3.11
C ILE A 78 -6.62 8.67 4.60
N GLU A 79 -7.52 7.95 5.26
CA GLU A 79 -7.42 7.65 6.68
C GLU A 79 -7.64 6.15 6.90
N SER A 80 -6.94 5.59 7.89
CA SER A 80 -7.20 4.22 8.32
C SER A 80 -8.65 4.07 8.76
N ASN A 81 -9.28 2.94 8.47
CA ASN A 81 -10.64 2.63 8.89
C ASN A 81 -10.74 1.12 9.22
N LYS A 82 -11.98 0.59 9.28
CA LYS A 82 -12.24 -0.83 9.58
C LYS A 82 -11.79 -1.82 8.48
N ASN A 83 -11.52 -1.35 7.27
CA ASN A 83 -11.15 -2.20 6.13
C ASN A 83 -9.69 -2.03 5.73
N LEU A 84 -9.12 -0.84 5.94
CA LEU A 84 -7.76 -0.51 5.52
C LEU A 84 -6.98 0.19 6.62
N ASN A 85 -5.67 -0.01 6.61
CA ASN A 85 -4.73 0.64 7.51
C ASN A 85 -3.55 1.19 6.74
N LEU A 86 -3.26 2.48 6.94
CA LEU A 86 -2.07 3.11 6.39
C LEU A 86 -0.83 2.63 7.12
N ILE A 87 0.24 2.35 6.38
CA ILE A 87 1.53 2.03 7.01
C ILE A 87 2.13 3.24 7.73
N MET A 88 3.06 2.98 8.65
CA MET A 88 3.65 3.98 9.55
C MET A 88 4.16 5.26 8.88
N ARG A 89 4.65 5.19 7.63
CA ARG A 89 5.19 6.37 6.94
C ARG A 89 4.15 7.46 6.68
N PHE A 90 2.88 7.09 6.57
CA PHE A 90 1.77 8.03 6.41
C PHE A 90 1.22 8.56 7.73
N LEU A 91 1.49 7.84 8.83
CA LEU A 91 1.00 8.18 10.17
C LEU A 91 2.02 9.02 10.96
N ASN A 92 3.29 9.01 10.55
CA ASN A 92 4.33 9.77 11.22
C ASN A 92 4.38 11.22 10.73
N PRO A 93 4.03 12.22 11.56
CA PRO A 93 3.99 13.62 11.15
C PRO A 93 5.38 14.18 10.77
N ASN A 94 6.47 13.54 11.24
CA ASN A 94 7.84 13.97 10.94
C ASN A 94 8.34 13.52 9.55
N LEU A 95 7.54 12.70 8.84
CA LEU A 95 7.86 12.14 7.54
C LEU A 95 7.08 12.84 6.41
N GLU A 96 7.31 14.14 6.28
CA GLU A 96 6.61 15.04 5.35
C GLU A 96 6.73 14.69 3.87
N LYS A 97 7.67 13.80 3.51
CA LYS A 97 7.87 13.31 2.15
C LYS A 97 6.68 12.49 1.64
N TRP A 98 5.99 11.77 2.52
CA TRP A 98 4.85 10.94 2.17
C TRP A 98 3.56 11.63 2.59
N ARG A 99 2.68 11.87 1.62
CA ARG A 99 1.41 12.54 1.87
C ARG A 99 0.27 11.55 1.63
N PRO A 100 -0.66 11.37 2.59
CA PRO A 100 -1.71 10.37 2.47
C PRO A 100 -2.90 10.91 1.66
N TYR A 101 -2.64 11.34 0.42
CA TYR A 101 -3.69 11.88 -0.46
C TYR A 101 -3.84 11.04 -1.72
N LEU A 102 -5.04 11.09 -2.30
CA LEU A 102 -5.36 10.60 -3.63
C LEU A 102 -6.28 11.60 -4.33
N ASN A 103 -6.43 11.48 -5.64
CA ASN A 103 -7.57 12.06 -6.33
C ASN A 103 -8.87 11.54 -5.69
N LYS A 104 -9.91 12.38 -5.62
CA LYS A 104 -11.18 12.04 -4.96
C LYS A 104 -11.81 10.75 -5.49
N ASP A 105 -11.84 10.54 -6.80
CA ASP A 105 -12.46 9.34 -7.37
C ASP A 105 -11.58 8.10 -7.16
N THR A 106 -10.25 8.28 -7.12
CA THR A 106 -9.32 7.22 -6.74
C THR A 106 -9.44 6.86 -5.26
N ALA A 107 -9.73 7.83 -4.39
CA ALA A 107 -10.03 7.56 -2.99
C ALA A 107 -11.34 6.77 -2.83
N LYS A 108 -12.38 7.12 -3.59
CA LYS A 108 -13.63 6.34 -3.64
C LYS A 108 -13.36 4.90 -4.09
N LEU A 109 -12.57 4.71 -5.15
CA LEU A 109 -12.15 3.38 -5.62
C LEU A 109 -11.50 2.55 -4.51
N LEU A 110 -10.54 3.15 -3.77
CA LEU A 110 -9.85 2.48 -2.68
C LEU A 110 -10.82 2.03 -1.57
N TYR A 111 -11.75 2.90 -1.18
CA TYR A 111 -12.75 2.55 -0.16
C TYR A 111 -13.75 1.50 -0.65
N GLU A 112 -14.14 1.55 -1.93
CA GLU A 112 -15.01 0.55 -2.55
C GLU A 112 -14.34 -0.84 -2.58
N ILE A 113 -13.06 -0.92 -2.98
CA ILE A 113 -12.29 -2.17 -2.89
C ILE A 113 -12.30 -2.69 -1.45
N GLY A 114 -12.03 -1.83 -0.47
CA GLY A 114 -12.05 -2.21 0.94
C GLY A 114 -13.43 -2.71 1.40
N ALA A 115 -14.52 -2.12 0.91
CA ALA A 115 -15.89 -2.54 1.23
C ALA A 115 -16.24 -3.90 0.63
N ARG A 116 -16.00 -4.10 -0.68
CA ARG A 116 -16.22 -5.39 -1.37
C ARG A 116 -15.35 -6.51 -0.77
N TRP A 117 -14.09 -6.20 -0.48
CA TRP A 117 -13.17 -7.12 0.20
C TRP A 117 -13.72 -7.53 1.57
N ARG A 118 -14.19 -6.57 2.38
CA ARG A 118 -14.78 -6.85 3.69
C ARG A 118 -16.02 -7.75 3.59
N GLU A 119 -16.87 -7.52 2.60
CA GLU A 119 -18.06 -8.35 2.38
C GLU A 119 -17.66 -9.81 2.13
N LYS A 120 -16.72 -10.05 1.23
CA LYS A 120 -16.22 -11.41 0.94
C LYS A 120 -15.45 -12.02 2.11
N MET A 121 -14.69 -11.24 2.86
CA MET A 121 -14.03 -11.68 4.10
C MET A 121 -15.05 -12.26 5.10
N ARG A 122 -16.18 -11.56 5.29
CA ARG A 122 -17.27 -12.02 6.17
C ARG A 122 -17.95 -13.27 5.65
N ALA A 123 -18.22 -13.33 4.34
CA ALA A 123 -18.74 -14.54 3.70
C ALA A 123 -17.81 -15.75 3.87
N GLY A 124 -16.50 -15.51 3.92
CA GLY A 124 -15.47 -16.51 4.22
C GLY A 124 -15.23 -16.80 5.71
N ASN A 125 -16.04 -16.25 6.62
CA ASN A 125 -15.87 -16.36 8.08
C ASN A 125 -14.49 -15.90 8.59
N LEU A 126 -13.91 -14.88 7.95
CA LEU A 126 -12.65 -14.28 8.42
C LEU A 126 -12.90 -13.14 9.42
N PRO A 127 -11.98 -12.93 10.38
CA PRO A 127 -12.11 -11.89 11.41
C PRO A 127 -12.27 -10.45 10.86
N ASP A 128 -13.09 -9.66 11.56
CA ASP A 128 -13.40 -8.26 11.21
C ASP A 128 -12.29 -7.26 11.59
N ASP A 129 -11.32 -7.68 12.41
CA ASP A 129 -10.16 -6.89 12.87
C ASP A 129 -8.97 -6.91 11.88
N ILE A 130 -9.01 -7.77 10.86
CA ILE A 130 -8.02 -7.81 9.78
C ILE A 130 -8.20 -6.57 8.90
N ARG A 131 -7.12 -5.85 8.54
CA ARG A 131 -7.18 -4.67 7.65
C ARG A 131 -6.14 -4.73 6.56
N LEU A 132 -6.51 -4.32 5.35
CA LEU A 132 -5.59 -4.21 4.22
C LEU A 132 -4.49 -3.19 4.51
N ALA A 133 -3.23 -3.53 4.23
CA ALA A 133 -2.10 -2.64 4.43
C ALA A 133 -1.90 -1.76 3.18
N ILE A 134 -2.17 -0.46 3.31
CA ILE A 134 -1.99 0.51 2.22
C ILE A 134 -0.56 1.01 2.27
N THR A 135 0.24 0.61 1.29
CA THR A 135 1.67 0.86 1.29
C THR A 135 2.00 2.12 0.53
N SER A 136 1.33 2.45 -0.58
CA SER A 136 1.65 3.63 -1.39
C SER A 136 0.40 4.37 -1.86
N LEU A 137 0.54 5.69 -2.01
CA LEU A 137 -0.52 6.62 -2.41
C LEU A 137 0.06 7.61 -3.44
N ILE A 138 -0.34 8.89 -3.42
CA ILE A 138 0.29 9.92 -4.26
C ILE A 138 1.81 10.05 -3.99
N ARG A 139 2.56 10.34 -5.05
CA ARG A 139 4.01 10.56 -5.00
C ARG A 139 4.36 11.87 -5.72
N THR A 140 5.46 12.51 -5.33
CA THR A 140 6.06 13.54 -6.17
C THR A 140 6.92 12.89 -7.26
N VAL A 141 7.17 13.62 -8.35
CA VAL A 141 8.09 13.20 -9.40
C VAL A 141 9.51 12.96 -8.87
N ASP A 142 9.97 13.77 -7.92
CA ASP A 142 11.30 13.58 -7.36
C ASP A 142 11.39 12.34 -6.48
N TYR A 143 10.34 12.04 -5.70
CA TYR A 143 10.27 10.76 -4.99
C TYR A 143 10.21 9.58 -5.96
N GLN A 144 9.46 9.69 -7.06
CA GLN A 144 9.42 8.65 -8.09
C GLN A 144 10.80 8.38 -8.70
N LYS A 145 11.58 9.43 -8.99
CA LYS A 145 12.98 9.28 -9.47
C LYS A 145 13.88 8.60 -8.45
N GLU A 146 13.70 8.87 -7.16
CA GLU A 146 14.46 8.18 -6.11
C GLU A 146 14.15 6.68 -6.05
N ILE A 147 12.87 6.32 -6.15
CA ILE A 147 12.43 4.91 -6.21
C ILE A 147 13.08 4.20 -7.42
N ILE A 148 13.09 4.85 -8.58
CA ILE A 148 13.73 4.32 -9.80
C ILE A 148 15.24 4.17 -9.60
N ARG A 149 15.92 5.19 -9.03
CA ARG A 149 17.36 5.13 -8.74
C ARG A 149 17.71 4.04 -7.73
N ALA A 150 16.81 3.72 -6.81
CA ALA A 150 16.94 2.61 -5.87
C ALA A 150 16.65 1.24 -6.52
N GLY A 151 16.43 1.18 -7.83
CA GLY A 151 16.23 -0.06 -8.58
C GLY A 151 14.89 -0.74 -8.31
N LYS A 152 13.85 -0.02 -7.89
CA LYS A 152 12.52 -0.59 -7.68
C LYS A 152 11.70 -0.64 -8.97
N LEU A 153 10.65 -1.45 -8.98
CA LEU A 153 9.66 -1.53 -10.05
C LEU A 153 8.86 -0.22 -10.11
N ALA A 154 9.34 0.72 -10.91
CA ALA A 154 8.76 2.05 -11.00
C ALA A 154 8.99 2.65 -12.39
N MET A 155 7.95 3.27 -12.96
CA MET A 155 8.03 3.96 -14.25
C MET A 155 8.09 5.49 -14.06
N PRO A 156 8.85 6.25 -14.87
CA PRO A 156 8.97 7.71 -14.74
C PRO A 156 7.65 8.47 -14.82
N ASP A 157 6.70 7.97 -15.61
CA ASP A 157 5.39 8.55 -15.90
C ASP A 157 4.25 7.90 -15.09
N SER A 158 4.59 7.21 -13.99
CA SER A 158 3.66 6.49 -13.12
C SER A 158 2.44 7.31 -12.70
N PRO A 159 1.22 6.74 -12.70
CA PRO A 159 0.01 7.45 -12.29
C PRO A 159 -0.06 7.75 -10.77
N HIS A 160 0.81 7.17 -9.94
CA HIS A 160 1.03 7.65 -8.57
C HIS A 160 1.39 9.14 -8.52
N THR A 161 2.15 9.63 -9.51
CA THR A 161 2.56 11.04 -9.56
C THR A 161 1.41 11.99 -9.89
N LYS A 162 0.22 11.45 -10.17
CA LYS A 162 -1.01 12.17 -10.52
C LYS A 162 -2.13 11.88 -9.50
N GLY A 163 -1.84 11.14 -8.44
CA GLY A 163 -2.81 10.72 -7.42
C GLY A 163 -3.84 9.69 -7.91
N GLN A 164 -3.56 8.98 -9.02
CA GLN A 164 -4.50 8.05 -9.67
C GLN A 164 -4.23 6.57 -9.36
N SER A 165 -3.13 6.29 -8.67
CA SER A 165 -2.74 4.94 -8.25
C SER A 165 -2.45 4.86 -6.75
N PHE A 166 -2.64 3.66 -6.20
CA PHE A 166 -2.25 3.28 -4.85
C PHE A 166 -1.79 1.83 -4.84
N ASP A 167 -1.06 1.47 -3.79
CA ASP A 167 -0.49 0.14 -3.62
C ASP A 167 -1.03 -0.51 -2.35
N ILE A 168 -1.42 -1.78 -2.46
CA ILE A 168 -1.82 -2.62 -1.33
C ILE A 168 -0.79 -3.74 -1.17
N ASP A 169 -0.34 -3.98 0.06
CA ASP A 169 0.62 -5.04 0.35
C ASP A 169 0.06 -6.42 -0.08
N GLY A 170 0.83 -7.15 -0.87
CA GLY A 170 0.46 -8.44 -1.42
C GLY A 170 0.90 -9.64 -0.56
N CYS A 171 1.65 -9.40 0.51
CA CYS A 171 2.10 -10.40 1.48
C CYS A 171 1.74 -10.03 2.93
N GLY A 172 1.22 -8.83 3.15
CA GLY A 172 0.98 -8.28 4.47
C GLY A 172 -0.44 -7.77 4.67
N TYR A 173 -0.90 -7.83 5.90
CA TYR A 173 -2.08 -7.13 6.39
C TYR A 173 -1.89 -6.78 7.87
N TYR A 174 -2.84 -6.06 8.45
CA TYR A 174 -2.87 -5.79 9.88
C TYR A 174 -3.90 -6.69 10.56
N ILE A 175 -3.61 -7.16 11.76
CA ILE A 175 -4.59 -7.64 12.74
C ILE A 175 -4.55 -6.63 13.88
N GLU A 176 -5.67 -5.97 14.14
CA GLU A 176 -5.69 -4.76 14.98
C GLU A 176 -4.58 -3.80 14.51
N ASN A 177 -3.62 -3.44 15.36
CA ASN A 177 -2.49 -2.56 15.03
C ASN A 177 -1.17 -3.30 14.74
N SER A 178 -1.19 -4.64 14.77
CA SER A 178 -0.01 -5.47 14.53
C SER A 178 0.09 -5.87 13.07
N ILE A 179 1.29 -5.74 12.49
CA ILE A 179 1.53 -6.15 11.11
C ILE A 179 1.77 -7.65 11.04
N VAL A 180 1.09 -8.32 10.11
CA VAL A 180 1.29 -9.73 9.78
C VAL A 180 1.86 -9.78 8.38
N ASN A 181 3.18 -9.95 8.25
CA ASN A 181 3.88 -10.09 6.97
C ASN A 181 5.19 -10.90 7.16
N PRO A 182 5.75 -11.51 6.11
CA PRO A 182 6.94 -12.37 6.24
C PRO A 182 8.23 -11.60 6.60
N ARG A 183 8.23 -10.28 6.45
CA ARG A 183 9.41 -9.42 6.64
C ARG A 183 9.56 -8.92 8.07
N GLN A 184 8.48 -8.87 8.84
CA GLN A 184 8.40 -8.13 10.11
C GLN A 184 7.68 -8.90 11.22
N CYS A 185 7.15 -10.09 10.96
CA CYS A 185 6.45 -10.92 11.93
C CYS A 185 7.13 -12.29 12.03
N GLU A 186 7.74 -12.58 13.18
CA GLU A 186 8.52 -13.81 13.42
C GLU A 186 7.65 -15.07 13.31
N ASN A 187 6.45 -15.05 13.88
CA ASN A 187 5.48 -16.14 13.82
C ASN A 187 4.52 -16.02 12.62
N TYR A 188 4.91 -15.32 11.56
CA TYR A 188 4.08 -15.07 10.38
C TYR A 188 3.44 -16.35 9.82
N GLN A 189 4.20 -17.44 9.70
CA GLN A 189 3.71 -18.70 9.13
C GLN A 189 2.56 -19.33 9.95
N GLU A 190 2.47 -19.03 11.24
CA GLU A 190 1.44 -19.57 12.13
C GLU A 190 0.13 -18.76 12.06
N ILE A 191 0.25 -17.44 11.89
CA ILE A 191 -0.89 -16.51 11.98
C ILE A 191 -1.39 -16.02 10.61
N TYR A 192 -0.58 -16.18 9.57
CA TYR A 192 -0.92 -15.73 8.23
C TYR A 192 -2.06 -16.57 7.65
N LYS A 193 -3.02 -15.87 7.03
CA LYS A 193 -4.20 -16.45 6.40
C LYS A 193 -4.14 -16.13 4.91
N PRO A 194 -3.66 -17.06 4.05
CA PRO A 194 -3.56 -16.84 2.60
C PRO A 194 -4.87 -16.41 1.94
N LEU A 195 -6.02 -16.80 2.53
CA LEU A 195 -7.35 -16.43 2.04
C LEU A 195 -7.58 -14.91 2.03
N VAL A 196 -6.91 -14.14 2.89
CA VAL A 196 -7.03 -12.66 2.95
C VAL A 196 -6.66 -12.02 1.61
N HIS A 197 -5.49 -12.37 1.07
CA HIS A 197 -5.01 -11.83 -0.21
C HIS A 197 -5.65 -12.53 -1.41
N LYS A 198 -6.07 -13.80 -1.26
CA LYS A 198 -6.88 -14.47 -2.30
C LYS A 198 -8.18 -13.70 -2.55
N ILE A 199 -8.91 -13.34 -1.50
CA ILE A 199 -10.13 -12.53 -1.59
C ILE A 199 -9.85 -11.15 -2.18
N LEU A 200 -8.76 -10.49 -1.76
CA LEU A 200 -8.37 -9.20 -2.37
C LEU A 200 -8.16 -9.35 -3.87
N LYS A 201 -7.44 -10.38 -4.31
CA LYS A 201 -7.22 -10.64 -5.74
C LYS A 201 -8.53 -10.88 -6.48
N GLU A 202 -9.46 -11.65 -5.90
CA GLU A 202 -10.79 -11.88 -6.48
C GLU A 202 -11.55 -10.56 -6.68
N VAL A 203 -11.56 -9.67 -5.67
CA VAL A 203 -12.17 -8.33 -5.79
C VAL A 203 -11.51 -7.50 -6.89
N LEU A 204 -10.18 -7.50 -6.96
CA LEU A 204 -9.45 -6.75 -7.98
C LEU A 204 -9.71 -7.27 -9.39
N GLU A 205 -9.82 -8.58 -9.58
CA GLU A 205 -10.19 -9.18 -10.88
C GLU A 205 -11.63 -8.84 -11.27
N GLU A 206 -12.58 -8.94 -10.34
CA GLU A 206 -13.98 -8.53 -10.59
C GLU A 206 -14.04 -7.06 -11.02
N MET A 207 -13.41 -6.16 -10.26
CA MET A 207 -13.43 -4.73 -10.56
C MET A 207 -12.63 -4.36 -11.82
N LYS A 208 -11.64 -5.15 -12.20
CA LYS A 208 -10.93 -4.99 -13.47
C LYS A 208 -11.81 -5.43 -14.65
N ASN A 209 -12.54 -6.55 -14.50
CA ASN A 209 -13.48 -7.03 -15.53
C ASN A 209 -14.66 -6.08 -15.72
N ASP A 210 -15.09 -5.41 -14.66
CA ASP A 210 -16.09 -4.33 -14.69
C ASP A 210 -15.53 -2.98 -15.17
N GLU A 211 -14.29 -2.95 -15.66
CA GLU A 211 -13.57 -1.76 -16.16
C GLU A 211 -13.40 -0.62 -15.15
N TYR A 212 -13.51 -0.87 -13.84
CA TYR A 212 -13.29 0.17 -12.83
C TYR A 212 -11.81 0.55 -12.64
N LEU A 213 -10.92 -0.42 -12.84
CA LEU A 213 -9.49 -0.29 -12.54
C LEU A 213 -8.62 -1.15 -13.46
N SER A 214 -7.32 -0.87 -13.43
CA SER A 214 -6.28 -1.83 -13.78
C SER A 214 -5.48 -2.17 -12.53
N TYR A 215 -4.95 -3.37 -12.45
CA TYR A 215 -3.99 -3.71 -11.41
C TYR A 215 -2.85 -4.58 -11.95
N ILE A 216 -1.68 -4.42 -11.33
CA ILE A 216 -0.45 -5.17 -11.61
C ILE A 216 0.01 -5.79 -10.30
N GLN A 217 0.26 -7.09 -10.31
CA GLN A 217 0.89 -7.77 -9.18
C GLN A 217 2.40 -7.73 -9.37
N GLU A 218 3.09 -6.91 -8.57
CA GLU A 218 4.53 -6.70 -8.60
C GLU A 218 5.24 -7.69 -7.65
N TYR A 219 6.51 -8.00 -7.95
CA TYR A 219 7.35 -8.91 -7.14
C TYR A 219 6.68 -10.25 -6.80
N LYS A 220 6.04 -10.88 -7.80
CA LYS A 220 5.33 -12.15 -7.64
C LYS A 220 6.22 -13.22 -7.02
N ASN A 221 5.65 -14.03 -6.14
CA ASN A 221 6.36 -15.13 -5.46
C ASN A 221 7.52 -14.69 -4.56
N THR A 222 7.55 -13.43 -4.13
CA THR A 222 8.52 -12.91 -3.16
C THR A 222 7.81 -12.42 -1.91
N ASP A 223 8.56 -12.22 -0.84
CA ASP A 223 8.09 -11.57 0.38
C ASP A 223 7.82 -10.05 0.19
N SER A 224 8.03 -9.51 -1.01
CA SER A 224 7.81 -8.11 -1.38
C SER A 224 6.61 -7.90 -2.31
N GLN A 225 5.75 -8.92 -2.46
CA GLN A 225 4.60 -8.83 -3.36
C GLN A 225 3.71 -7.62 -3.06
N CYS A 226 3.22 -7.00 -4.12
CA CYS A 226 2.39 -5.80 -4.04
C CYS A 226 1.31 -5.82 -5.13
N PHE A 227 0.14 -5.26 -4.83
CA PHE A 227 -0.87 -4.94 -5.83
C PHE A 227 -0.81 -3.45 -6.14
N HIS A 228 -0.21 -3.11 -7.29
CA HIS A 228 -0.27 -1.76 -7.86
C HIS A 228 -1.63 -1.58 -8.54
N ILE A 229 -2.42 -0.60 -8.13
CA ILE A 229 -3.78 -0.41 -8.60
C ILE A 229 -3.94 1.00 -9.16
N THR A 230 -4.43 1.12 -10.38
CA THR A 230 -4.71 2.39 -11.05
C THR A 230 -6.17 2.49 -11.45
N ARG A 231 -6.81 3.62 -11.14
CA ARG A 231 -8.19 3.89 -11.53
C ARG A 231 -8.32 4.03 -13.05
N ASN A 232 -9.36 3.44 -13.64
CA ASN A 232 -9.76 3.73 -15.01
C ASN A 232 -10.38 5.15 -15.07
N PRO A 233 -9.92 6.07 -15.95
CA PRO A 233 -10.49 7.41 -16.07
C PRO A 233 -11.99 7.43 -16.38
N ALA A 234 -12.51 6.41 -17.07
CA ALA A 234 -13.94 6.29 -17.40
C ALA A 234 -14.80 5.87 -16.20
N CYS A 235 -14.19 5.35 -15.13
CA CYS A 235 -14.90 4.96 -13.92
C CYS A 235 -15.36 6.21 -13.13
N SER A 236 -16.66 6.25 -12.83
CA SER A 236 -17.26 7.21 -11.90
C SER A 236 -18.06 6.45 -10.84
N PHE A 237 -17.75 6.69 -9.57
CA PHE A 237 -18.54 6.23 -8.44
C PHE A 237 -19.60 7.30 -8.14
N LEU A 238 -20.85 6.97 -8.45
CA LEU A 238 -22.04 7.77 -8.11
C LEU A 238 -22.12 8.03 -6.61
#